data_AF-A0A366X826-F1
#
_entry.id   AF-A0A366X826-F1
#
_cell.length_a   1.000
_cell.length_b   1.000
_cell.length_c   1.000
_cell.angle_alpha   90.00
_cell.angle_beta   90.00
_cell.angle_gamma   90.00
#
_symmetry.space_group_name_H-M   'P 1'
#
loop_
_entity.id
_entity.type
_entity.pdbx_description
1 polymer ?
#
loop_
_entity_poly.entity_id
_entity_poly.type
_entity_poly.pdbx_seq_one_letter_code
_entity_poly.pdbx_strand_id
1 'polypeptide(L)'
;MLRVFLTAAVAGVIAATTWVIWDRVRGPTATPIAGFSAPFVFGRFAVPPDNPLTEEAFALGRHLFYDPILSGNNQVSCATCHVQALAFTDGLAKSPALPGGELEFSSMSLTNLLWGQERFFWDGRATSLEAQALMPIQHPDEMDQDLGELVTELQASRDYRRMFRKAYGEISAENVTRALSTFMRMLISSDSKYDRFLRGKARLSEQEEHGRKLFMAHPDTKVSLRGGNCIDCHSQFLTSGFRDALDGFSNNGLDSDGDLPDGLMAVTGNPAHKGFFKVPTLRNIAVTAPYMHDGRFETLEEVMDHYNDGIVVSDTLSPLILEADNAPEAGQGTVGLRMTPDEVQSIIAFLHTLTDEDFLTNTQFSNPFEGDS
;
A
#
# COMPACT_ATOMS: atom_id res chain seq x y z
N MET A 1 -69.16 -14.97 -14.21
CA MET A 1 -67.90 -14.56 -14.88
C MET A 1 -67.13 -13.46 -14.15
N LEU A 2 -67.73 -12.62 -13.29
CA LEU A 2 -67.04 -11.48 -12.65
C LEU A 2 -66.08 -11.85 -11.49
N ARG A 3 -66.26 -12.99 -10.81
CA ARG A 3 -65.42 -13.41 -9.67
C ARG A 3 -64.04 -13.95 -10.06
N VAL A 4 -63.86 -14.43 -11.29
CA VAL A 4 -62.60 -15.04 -11.75
C VAL A 4 -61.58 -13.98 -12.20
N PHE A 5 -62.06 -12.82 -12.67
CA PHE A 5 -61.18 -11.70 -13.06
C PHE A 5 -60.60 -10.96 -11.85
N LEU A 6 -61.33 -10.89 -10.73
CA LEU A 6 -60.85 -10.21 -9.52
C LEU A 6 -59.70 -10.98 -8.84
N THR A 7 -59.75 -12.32 -8.84
CA THR A 7 -58.69 -13.17 -8.26
C THR A 7 -57.41 -13.16 -9.07
N ALA A 8 -57.50 -13.09 -10.41
CA ALA A 8 -56.33 -12.97 -11.28
C ALA A 8 -55.64 -11.59 -11.15
N ALA A 9 -56.41 -10.51 -11.04
CA ALA A 9 -55.88 -9.17 -10.84
C ALA A 9 -55.18 -9.01 -9.47
N VAL A 10 -55.78 -9.56 -8.40
CA VAL A 10 -55.18 -9.54 -7.05
C VAL A 10 -53.90 -10.40 -6.98
N ALA A 11 -53.89 -11.57 -7.62
CA ALA A 11 -52.69 -12.41 -7.69
C ALA A 11 -51.54 -11.75 -8.49
N GLY A 12 -51.85 -11.04 -9.58
CA GLY A 12 -50.87 -10.28 -10.36
C GLY A 12 -50.28 -9.09 -9.58
N VAL A 13 -51.10 -8.39 -8.78
CA VAL A 13 -50.62 -7.29 -7.91
C VAL A 13 -49.78 -7.83 -6.75
N ILE A 14 -50.16 -8.95 -6.14
CA ILE A 14 -49.36 -9.60 -5.09
C ILE A 14 -48.03 -10.12 -5.65
N ALA A 15 -48.02 -10.74 -6.83
CA ALA A 15 -46.78 -11.21 -7.47
C ALA A 15 -45.86 -10.05 -7.91
N ALA A 16 -46.41 -8.95 -8.42
CA ALA A 16 -45.63 -7.77 -8.79
C ALA A 16 -45.08 -7.04 -7.55
N THR A 17 -45.85 -6.95 -6.47
CA THR A 17 -45.38 -6.36 -5.21
C THR A 17 -44.35 -7.24 -4.52
N THR A 18 -44.52 -8.57 -4.52
CA THR A 18 -43.48 -9.47 -3.99
C THR A 18 -42.23 -9.50 -4.86
N TRP A 19 -42.32 -9.36 -6.19
CA TRP A 19 -41.14 -9.23 -7.06
C TRP A 19 -40.41 -7.90 -6.84
N VAL A 20 -41.12 -6.78 -6.72
CA VAL A 20 -40.52 -5.47 -6.38
C VAL A 20 -39.94 -5.45 -4.97
N ILE A 21 -40.55 -6.16 -4.02
CA ILE A 21 -40.00 -6.34 -2.67
C ILE A 21 -38.78 -7.26 -2.71
N TRP A 22 -38.78 -8.32 -3.51
CA TRP A 22 -37.66 -9.27 -3.64
C TRP A 22 -36.44 -8.66 -4.36
N ASP A 23 -36.68 -7.79 -5.34
CA ASP A 23 -35.66 -6.98 -6.03
C ASP A 23 -35.15 -5.82 -5.17
N ARG A 24 -35.95 -5.32 -4.21
CA ARG A 24 -35.50 -4.39 -3.16
C ARG A 24 -34.71 -5.06 -2.04
N VAL A 25 -34.96 -6.34 -1.78
CA VAL A 25 -34.31 -7.10 -0.69
C VAL A 25 -32.99 -7.72 -1.16
N ARG A 26 -32.84 -7.95 -2.46
CA ARG A 26 -31.53 -8.23 -3.06
C ARG A 26 -30.83 -6.91 -3.32
N GLY A 27 -29.74 -6.65 -2.61
CA GLY A 27 -28.82 -5.58 -3.00
C GLY A 27 -28.40 -5.72 -4.47
N PRO A 28 -27.78 -4.69 -5.06
CA PRO A 28 -27.35 -4.75 -6.45
C PRO A 28 -26.53 -6.02 -6.73
N THR A 29 -26.78 -6.66 -7.88
CA THR A 29 -26.03 -7.85 -8.28
C THR A 29 -24.57 -7.47 -8.53
N ALA A 30 -23.71 -7.79 -7.56
CA ALA A 30 -22.27 -7.57 -7.63
C ALA A 30 -21.64 -8.32 -8.81
N THR A 31 -20.96 -7.60 -9.71
CA THR A 31 -20.16 -8.20 -10.79
C THR A 31 -18.77 -8.49 -10.25
N PRO A 32 -18.31 -9.76 -10.17
CA PRO A 32 -16.91 -10.05 -9.82
C PRO A 32 -15.97 -9.38 -10.81
N ILE A 33 -14.84 -8.84 -10.34
CA ILE A 33 -13.84 -8.25 -11.25
C ILE A 33 -13.39 -9.30 -12.26
N ALA A 34 -13.67 -9.06 -13.53
CA ALA A 34 -13.32 -9.98 -14.60
C ALA A 34 -11.80 -10.13 -14.74
N GLY A 35 -11.34 -11.38 -14.86
CA GLY A 35 -9.94 -11.67 -15.22
C GLY A 35 -8.91 -11.44 -14.11
N PHE A 36 -9.30 -11.11 -12.89
CA PHE A 36 -8.36 -11.09 -11.77
C PHE A 36 -7.84 -12.51 -11.49
N SER A 37 -6.57 -12.75 -11.80
CA SER A 37 -5.81 -13.88 -11.31
C SER A 37 -4.64 -13.36 -10.49
N ALA A 38 -4.59 -13.70 -9.21
CA ALA A 38 -3.45 -13.37 -8.38
C ALA A 38 -2.16 -13.93 -9.01
N PRO A 39 -1.11 -13.10 -9.18
CA PRO A 39 0.18 -13.58 -9.68
C PRO A 39 0.65 -14.73 -8.78
N PHE A 40 0.98 -15.89 -9.39
CA PHE A 40 1.35 -17.11 -8.66
C PHE A 40 2.44 -16.89 -7.62
N VAL A 41 3.35 -15.95 -7.90
CA VAL A 41 4.47 -15.60 -7.02
C VAL A 41 4.03 -14.88 -5.74
N PHE A 42 2.90 -14.18 -5.70
CA PHE A 42 2.54 -13.32 -4.55
C PHE A 42 1.90 -14.07 -3.38
N GLY A 43 1.73 -15.39 -3.51
CA GLY A 43 1.19 -16.23 -2.44
C GLY A 43 -0.29 -15.96 -2.18
N ARG A 44 -0.70 -16.12 -0.91
CA ARG A 44 -2.11 -16.01 -0.50
C ARG A 44 -2.49 -14.56 -0.23
N PHE A 45 -3.68 -14.18 -0.66
CA PHE A 45 -4.35 -12.93 -0.31
C PHE A 45 -5.69 -13.25 0.36
N ALA A 46 -6.26 -12.26 1.04
CA ALA A 46 -7.60 -12.35 1.61
C ALA A 46 -8.42 -11.13 1.21
N VAL A 47 -9.62 -11.37 0.70
CA VAL A 47 -10.62 -10.32 0.47
C VAL A 47 -11.59 -10.39 1.65
N PRO A 48 -11.87 -9.26 2.33
CA PRO A 48 -12.87 -9.23 3.39
C PRO A 48 -14.23 -9.71 2.87
N PRO A 49 -14.88 -10.70 3.51
CA PRO A 49 -16.18 -11.21 3.04
C PRO A 49 -17.28 -10.15 2.97
N ASP A 50 -17.18 -9.10 3.78
CA ASP A 50 -18.10 -7.97 3.84
C ASP A 50 -17.75 -6.83 2.87
N ASN A 51 -16.64 -6.93 2.14
CA ASN A 51 -16.27 -6.00 1.06
C ASN A 51 -15.65 -6.77 -0.13
N PRO A 52 -16.46 -7.56 -0.87
CA PRO A 52 -15.98 -8.32 -2.01
C PRO A 52 -15.52 -7.40 -3.16
N LEU A 53 -14.51 -7.85 -3.90
CA LEU A 53 -14.02 -7.13 -5.07
C LEU A 53 -15.04 -7.19 -6.22
N THR A 54 -15.59 -6.04 -6.59
CA THR A 54 -16.57 -5.91 -7.69
C THR A 54 -16.18 -4.81 -8.66
N GLU A 55 -16.60 -4.93 -9.92
CA GLU A 55 -16.36 -3.90 -10.94
C GLU A 55 -16.99 -2.56 -10.54
N GLU A 56 -18.18 -2.60 -9.95
CA GLU A 56 -18.89 -1.43 -9.46
C GLU A 56 -18.14 -0.70 -8.34
N ALA A 57 -17.67 -1.45 -7.33
CA ALA A 57 -16.92 -0.89 -6.22
C ALA A 57 -15.55 -0.36 -6.67
N PHE A 58 -14.87 -1.06 -7.58
CA PHE A 58 -13.60 -0.60 -8.16
C PHE A 58 -13.77 0.73 -8.91
N ALA A 59 -14.78 0.82 -9.79
CA ALA A 59 -15.03 2.05 -10.56
C ALA A 59 -15.43 3.23 -9.67
N LEU A 60 -16.22 2.98 -8.62
CA LEU A 60 -16.58 3.99 -7.61
C LEU A 60 -15.35 4.42 -6.79
N GLY A 61 -14.56 3.48 -6.29
CA GLY A 61 -13.34 3.75 -5.55
C GLY A 61 -12.34 4.57 -6.36
N ARG A 62 -12.16 4.23 -7.65
CA ARG A 62 -11.33 5.00 -8.57
C ARG A 62 -11.81 6.45 -8.71
N HIS A 63 -13.12 6.70 -8.85
CA HIS A 63 -13.61 8.08 -8.92
C HIS A 63 -13.32 8.83 -7.62
N LEU A 64 -13.67 8.24 -6.47
CA LEU A 64 -13.45 8.87 -5.16
C LEU A 64 -11.96 9.17 -4.91
N PHE A 65 -11.06 8.26 -5.28
CA PHE A 65 -9.62 8.41 -5.08
C PHE A 65 -9.03 9.67 -5.73
N TYR A 66 -9.55 10.05 -6.90
CA TYR A 66 -9.09 11.21 -7.65
C TYR A 66 -9.91 12.49 -7.39
N ASP A 67 -11.06 12.38 -6.71
CA ASP A 67 -11.99 13.50 -6.54
C ASP A 67 -11.68 14.30 -5.26
N PRO A 68 -11.43 15.62 -5.37
CA PRO A 68 -11.23 16.49 -4.21
C PRO A 68 -12.43 16.58 -3.27
N ILE A 69 -13.61 16.09 -3.67
CA ILE A 69 -14.82 16.03 -2.81
C ILE A 69 -14.61 15.34 -1.47
N LEU A 70 -13.57 14.52 -1.36
CA LEU A 70 -13.20 13.85 -0.11
C LEU A 70 -12.56 14.79 0.93
N SER A 71 -12.16 16.01 0.55
CA SER A 71 -11.55 16.99 1.45
C SER A 71 -12.54 18.08 1.85
N GLY A 72 -12.50 18.54 3.10
CA GLY A 72 -13.42 19.55 3.63
C GLY A 72 -13.33 20.90 2.89
N ASN A 73 -12.20 21.18 2.23
CA ASN A 73 -12.01 22.36 1.40
C ASN A 73 -12.16 22.11 -0.11
N ASN A 74 -12.52 20.89 -0.51
CA ASN A 74 -12.69 20.46 -1.91
C ASN A 74 -11.46 20.69 -2.81
N GLN A 75 -10.23 20.63 -2.26
CA GLN A 75 -8.98 20.91 -3.00
C GLN A 75 -7.98 19.74 -3.00
N VAL A 76 -8.12 18.77 -2.11
CA VAL A 76 -7.20 17.63 -1.98
C VAL A 76 -7.94 16.33 -2.21
N SER A 77 -7.35 15.44 -3.01
CA SER A 77 -7.81 14.05 -3.16
C SER A 77 -6.70 13.09 -2.72
N CYS A 78 -6.99 11.78 -2.65
CA CYS A 78 -5.95 10.79 -2.38
C CYS A 78 -4.82 10.88 -3.42
N ALA A 79 -5.19 11.13 -4.69
CA ALA A 79 -4.24 11.28 -5.79
C ALA A 79 -3.33 12.51 -5.69
N THR A 80 -3.62 13.49 -4.83
CA THR A 80 -2.72 14.61 -4.55
C THR A 80 -1.40 14.13 -3.93
N CYS A 81 -1.46 13.16 -3.01
CA CYS A 81 -0.28 12.61 -2.32
C CYS A 81 0.12 11.20 -2.82
N HIS A 82 -0.70 10.60 -3.70
CA HIS A 82 -0.49 9.27 -4.25
C HIS A 82 -0.58 9.30 -5.77
N VAL A 83 0.46 9.83 -6.40
CA VAL A 83 0.57 10.04 -7.85
C VAL A 83 0.94 8.72 -8.55
N GLN A 84 0.12 8.28 -9.50
CA GLN A 84 0.31 6.99 -10.20
C GLN A 84 1.71 6.84 -10.82
N ALA A 85 2.21 7.88 -11.49
CA ALA A 85 3.52 7.86 -12.15
C ALA A 85 4.70 7.67 -11.18
N LEU A 86 4.49 7.94 -9.88
CA LEU A 86 5.44 7.73 -8.79
C LEU A 86 5.05 6.50 -7.95
N ALA A 87 4.44 5.50 -8.60
CA ALA A 87 3.89 4.31 -7.96
C ALA A 87 2.99 4.61 -6.75
N PHE A 88 2.14 5.63 -6.88
CA PHE A 88 1.24 6.10 -5.82
C PHE A 88 1.96 6.62 -4.58
N THR A 89 3.03 7.39 -4.77
CA THR A 89 3.66 8.29 -3.78
C THR A 89 3.59 9.74 -4.28
N ASP A 90 4.13 10.71 -3.56
CA ASP A 90 4.12 12.13 -3.96
C ASP A 90 5.48 12.67 -4.43
N GLY A 91 6.56 11.91 -4.26
CA GLY A 91 7.92 12.34 -4.60
C GLY A 91 8.49 13.38 -3.64
N LEU A 92 7.96 13.46 -2.41
CA LEU A 92 8.38 14.42 -1.39
C LEU A 92 8.86 13.70 -0.12
N ALA A 93 9.78 14.34 0.60
CA ALA A 93 10.23 13.81 1.89
C ALA A 93 9.08 13.76 2.91
N LYS A 94 8.29 14.83 2.94
CA LYS A 94 7.07 14.96 3.72
C LYS A 94 6.02 15.68 2.88
N SER A 95 4.80 15.16 2.87
CA SER A 95 3.71 15.78 2.13
C SER A 95 3.31 17.11 2.79
N PRO A 96 2.85 18.12 2.03
CA PRO A 96 2.29 19.33 2.60
C PRO A 96 1.06 19.03 3.47
N ALA A 97 1.03 19.61 4.67
CA ALA A 97 -0.13 19.54 5.56
C ALA A 97 -1.14 20.66 5.26
N LEU A 98 -2.42 20.45 5.56
CA LEU A 98 -3.46 21.48 5.54
C LEU A 98 -3.68 22.10 6.95
N PRO A 99 -3.85 23.43 7.09
CA PRO A 99 -3.73 24.48 6.06
C PRO A 99 -2.27 24.92 5.79
N GLY A 100 -1.28 24.30 6.45
CA GLY A 100 0.14 24.54 6.18
C GLY A 100 1.06 23.74 7.11
N GLY A 101 2.33 23.62 6.71
CA GLY A 101 3.31 22.74 7.36
C GLY A 101 3.53 21.47 6.55
N GLU A 102 4.03 20.43 7.21
CA GLU A 102 4.38 19.15 6.62
C GLU A 102 3.83 18.02 7.49
N LEU A 103 3.41 16.92 6.87
CA LEU A 103 3.05 15.70 7.58
C LEU A 103 4.27 15.08 8.26
N GLU A 104 4.04 14.27 9.28
CA GLU A 104 5.13 13.66 10.04
C GLU A 104 6.00 12.72 9.18
N PHE A 105 5.36 11.99 8.26
CA PHE A 105 5.96 10.90 7.49
C PHE A 105 5.80 11.09 5.97
N SER A 106 6.71 10.47 5.22
CA SER A 106 6.63 10.34 3.76
C SER A 106 5.42 9.48 3.33
N SER A 107 4.82 9.82 2.20
CA SER A 107 3.69 9.11 1.60
C SER A 107 4.10 7.70 1.13
N MET A 108 3.54 6.66 1.77
CA MET A 108 3.82 5.28 1.39
C MET A 108 3.17 4.92 0.04
N SER A 109 3.86 4.12 -0.76
CA SER A 109 3.27 3.55 -1.98
C SER A 109 2.05 2.69 -1.67
N LEU A 110 1.01 2.83 -2.50
CA LEU A 110 -0.21 2.00 -2.44
C LEU A 110 -0.12 0.72 -3.28
N THR A 111 1.09 0.33 -3.68
CA THR A 111 1.32 -0.85 -4.50
C THR A 111 0.95 -2.14 -3.74
N ASN A 112 0.11 -2.98 -4.35
CA ASN A 112 -0.17 -4.36 -3.95
C ASN A 112 -0.75 -4.54 -2.54
N LEU A 113 -1.56 -3.59 -2.05
CA LEU A 113 -2.18 -3.62 -0.71
C LEU A 113 -3.20 -4.77 -0.47
N LEU A 114 -3.49 -5.58 -1.49
CA LEU A 114 -4.31 -6.79 -1.36
C LEU A 114 -3.57 -7.94 -0.63
N TRP A 115 -2.24 -7.89 -0.56
CA TRP A 115 -1.42 -8.89 0.12
C TRP A 115 -0.63 -8.25 1.27
N GLY A 116 -0.17 -9.08 2.18
CA GLY A 116 0.63 -8.66 3.34
C GLY A 116 -0.21 -8.51 4.61
N GLN A 117 0.31 -7.71 5.53
CA GLN A 117 -0.27 -7.53 6.87
C GLN A 117 -1.54 -6.68 6.86
N GLU A 118 -2.43 -6.99 7.80
CA GLU A 118 -3.60 -6.18 8.15
C GLU A 118 -3.19 -4.98 9.04
N ARG A 119 -2.02 -4.37 8.76
CA ARG A 119 -1.47 -3.21 9.47
C ARG A 119 -0.93 -2.21 8.44
N PHE A 120 -1.51 -1.01 8.45
CA PHE A 120 -1.21 0.08 7.52
C PHE A 120 -0.66 1.30 8.25
N PHE A 121 -0.09 2.24 7.49
CA PHE A 121 0.82 3.31 7.93
C PHE A 121 2.20 2.79 8.39
N TRP A 122 3.15 3.71 8.49
CA TRP A 122 4.50 3.44 8.97
C TRP A 122 4.53 2.87 10.40
N ASP A 123 3.61 3.31 11.26
CA ASP A 123 3.49 2.89 12.67
C ASP A 123 2.53 1.71 12.89
N GLY A 124 1.79 1.28 11.86
CA GLY A 124 0.82 0.19 11.95
C GLY A 124 -0.48 0.52 12.67
N ARG A 125 -0.82 1.80 12.84
CA ARG A 125 -2.01 2.22 13.61
C ARG A 125 -3.34 1.77 13.02
N ALA A 126 -3.43 1.54 11.71
CA ALA A 126 -4.66 1.07 11.06
C ALA A 126 -4.65 -0.44 10.87
N THR A 127 -5.72 -1.11 11.28
CA THR A 127 -5.86 -2.59 11.23
C THR A 127 -6.58 -3.13 10.00
N SER A 128 -7.01 -2.25 9.10
CA SER A 128 -7.64 -2.61 7.84
C SER A 128 -7.45 -1.47 6.84
N LEU A 129 -7.59 -1.77 5.55
CA LEU A 129 -7.48 -0.75 4.52
C LEU A 129 -8.66 0.22 4.57
N GLU A 130 -9.86 -0.26 4.95
CA GLU A 130 -11.03 0.57 5.23
C GLU A 130 -10.79 1.55 6.39
N ALA A 131 -10.14 1.09 7.47
CA ALA A 131 -9.77 1.97 8.57
C ALA A 131 -8.67 2.96 8.14
N GLN A 132 -7.69 2.50 7.35
CA GLN A 132 -6.66 3.35 6.78
C GLN A 132 -7.27 4.43 5.89
N ALA A 133 -8.18 4.10 4.97
CA ALA A 133 -8.81 5.05 4.06
C ALA A 133 -9.63 6.12 4.79
N LEU A 134 -10.19 5.78 5.96
CA LEU A 134 -10.97 6.71 6.76
C LEU A 134 -10.10 7.77 7.46
N MET A 135 -8.91 7.38 7.93
CA MET A 135 -8.08 8.24 8.77
C MET A 135 -7.62 9.53 8.05
N PRO A 136 -7.06 9.52 6.82
CA PRO A 136 -6.70 10.71 6.07
C PRO A 136 -7.87 11.63 5.78
N ILE A 137 -9.05 11.05 5.48
CA ILE A 137 -10.28 11.83 5.23
C ILE A 137 -10.59 12.74 6.41
N GLN A 138 -10.47 12.22 7.64
CA GLN A 138 -10.81 12.97 8.86
C GLN A 138 -9.63 13.75 9.45
N HIS A 139 -8.40 13.48 9.02
CA HIS A 139 -7.22 14.06 9.67
C HIS A 139 -7.13 15.55 9.33
N PRO A 140 -7.01 16.44 10.34
CA PRO A 140 -7.03 17.89 10.12
C PRO A 140 -5.85 18.38 9.28
N ASP A 141 -4.70 17.70 9.39
CA ASP A 141 -3.52 18.03 8.60
C ASP A 141 -3.53 17.41 7.19
N GLU A 142 -4.52 16.57 6.84
CA GLU A 142 -4.61 15.90 5.53
C GLU A 142 -5.82 16.39 4.73
N MET A 143 -7.01 15.81 4.92
CA MET A 143 -8.20 16.16 4.14
C MET A 143 -9.25 16.95 4.93
N ASP A 144 -9.15 16.99 6.26
CA ASP A 144 -9.99 17.78 7.19
C ASP A 144 -11.50 17.73 6.87
N GLN A 145 -12.03 16.55 6.56
CA GLN A 145 -13.42 16.36 6.14
C GLN A 145 -14.28 15.77 7.26
N ASP A 146 -15.43 16.41 7.51
CA ASP A 146 -16.48 15.83 8.35
C ASP A 146 -17.25 14.77 7.56
N LEU A 147 -17.46 13.60 8.16
CA LEU A 147 -18.10 12.49 7.45
C LEU A 147 -19.58 12.73 7.15
N GLY A 148 -20.27 13.51 7.99
CA GLY A 148 -21.67 13.87 7.77
C GLY A 148 -21.81 14.88 6.62
N GLU A 149 -20.91 15.85 6.57
CA GLU A 149 -20.76 16.79 5.46
C GLU A 149 -20.43 16.06 4.15
N LEU A 150 -19.41 15.20 4.16
CA LEU A 150 -19.03 14.38 3.00
C LEU A 150 -20.22 13.57 2.45
N VAL A 151 -20.96 12.88 3.32
CA VAL A 151 -22.14 12.12 2.89
C VAL A 151 -23.20 13.04 2.28
N THR A 152 -23.37 14.25 2.82
CA THR A 152 -24.30 15.26 2.28
C THR A 152 -23.88 15.75 0.90
N GLU A 153 -22.59 16.04 0.71
CA GLU A 153 -22.02 16.46 -0.58
C GLU A 153 -22.16 15.36 -1.65
N LEU A 154 -21.80 14.13 -1.30
CA LEU A 154 -21.96 12.96 -2.18
C LEU A 154 -23.43 12.71 -2.54
N GLN A 155 -24.36 12.93 -1.61
CA GLN A 155 -25.80 12.83 -1.88
C GLN A 155 -26.31 13.93 -2.81
N ALA A 156 -25.71 15.12 -2.79
CA ALA A 156 -26.06 16.19 -3.72
C ALA A 156 -25.66 15.85 -5.16
N SER A 157 -24.56 15.11 -5.35
CA SER A 157 -24.12 14.64 -6.67
C SER A 157 -25.06 13.60 -7.28
N ARG A 158 -25.50 13.83 -8.52
CA ARG A 158 -26.29 12.85 -9.28
C ARG A 158 -25.45 11.62 -9.66
N ASP A 159 -24.17 11.83 -9.94
CA ASP A 159 -23.27 10.77 -10.38
C ASP A 159 -22.91 9.83 -9.24
N TYR A 160 -22.54 10.37 -8.08
CA TYR A 160 -22.28 9.54 -6.89
C TYR A 160 -23.52 8.77 -6.45
N ARG A 161 -24.71 9.38 -6.41
CA ARG A 161 -25.95 8.62 -6.14
C ARG A 161 -26.18 7.44 -7.09
N ARG A 162 -25.78 7.55 -8.36
CA ARG A 162 -25.89 6.45 -9.32
C ARG A 162 -24.84 5.37 -9.05
N MET A 163 -23.59 5.78 -8.84
CA MET A 163 -22.47 4.85 -8.63
C MET A 163 -22.61 4.07 -7.32
N PHE A 164 -22.93 4.75 -6.20
CA PHE A 164 -23.19 4.10 -4.93
C PHE A 164 -24.38 3.16 -4.98
N ARG A 165 -25.49 3.55 -5.64
CA ARG A 165 -26.63 2.64 -5.82
C ARG A 165 -26.24 1.36 -6.55
N LYS A 166 -25.33 1.46 -7.53
CA LYS A 166 -24.85 0.31 -8.30
C LYS A 166 -23.89 -0.57 -7.47
N ALA A 167 -23.00 0.03 -6.68
CA ALA A 167 -21.98 -0.69 -5.92
C ALA A 167 -22.49 -1.26 -4.59
N TYR A 168 -23.17 -0.44 -3.79
CA TYR A 168 -23.53 -0.75 -2.40
C TYR A 168 -25.01 -0.48 -2.07
N GLY A 169 -25.78 0.10 -2.99
CA GLY A 169 -27.18 0.45 -2.80
C GLY A 169 -27.39 1.86 -2.20
N GLU A 170 -26.47 2.33 -1.37
CA GLU A 170 -26.59 3.59 -0.63
C GLU A 170 -25.24 4.29 -0.39
N ILE A 171 -25.30 5.60 -0.11
CA ILE A 171 -24.15 6.42 0.27
C ILE A 171 -24.04 6.42 1.79
N SER A 172 -22.89 5.99 2.30
CA SER A 172 -22.51 6.07 3.71
C SER A 172 -20.99 6.22 3.81
N ALA A 173 -20.48 6.72 4.93
CA ALA A 173 -19.03 6.79 5.16
C ALA A 173 -18.37 5.40 5.08
N GLU A 174 -19.05 4.36 5.55
CA GLU A 174 -18.59 2.97 5.43
C GLU A 174 -18.47 2.51 3.96
N ASN A 175 -19.44 2.86 3.11
CA ASN A 175 -19.39 2.49 1.70
C ASN A 175 -18.36 3.33 0.92
N VAL A 176 -18.06 4.56 1.37
CA VAL A 176 -16.94 5.37 0.83
C VAL A 176 -15.62 4.65 1.05
N THR A 177 -15.32 4.25 2.29
CA THR A 177 -14.06 3.58 2.61
C THR A 177 -13.97 2.20 1.97
N ARG A 178 -15.08 1.44 1.91
CA ARG A 178 -15.14 0.17 1.18
C ARG A 178 -14.82 0.32 -0.31
N ALA A 179 -15.35 1.36 -0.96
CA ALA A 179 -15.07 1.63 -2.37
C ALA A 179 -13.59 1.97 -2.59
N LEU A 180 -13.05 2.91 -1.80
CA LEU A 180 -11.63 3.30 -1.85
C LEU A 180 -10.72 2.09 -1.63
N SER A 181 -10.99 1.29 -0.61
CA SER A 181 -10.22 0.08 -0.32
C SER A 181 -10.31 -0.97 -1.44
N THR A 182 -11.44 -1.06 -2.14
CA THR A 182 -11.55 -1.93 -3.32
C THR A 182 -10.64 -1.46 -4.45
N PHE A 183 -10.61 -0.16 -4.73
CA PHE A 183 -9.69 0.40 -5.72
C PHE A 183 -8.23 0.19 -5.34
N MET A 184 -7.85 0.53 -4.10
CA MET A 184 -6.48 0.38 -3.60
C MET A 184 -5.99 -1.07 -3.58
N ARG A 185 -6.85 -2.04 -3.27
CA ARG A 185 -6.50 -3.48 -3.38
C ARG A 185 -6.15 -3.90 -4.82
N MET A 186 -6.71 -3.22 -5.80
CA MET A 186 -6.53 -3.52 -7.22
C MET A 186 -5.36 -2.77 -7.85
N LEU A 187 -4.64 -1.92 -7.10
CA LEU A 187 -3.38 -1.31 -7.52
C LEU A 187 -2.25 -2.36 -7.54
N ILE A 188 -2.31 -3.25 -8.53
CA ILE A 188 -1.46 -4.43 -8.60
C ILE A 188 -0.30 -4.21 -9.57
N SER A 189 0.92 -4.22 -9.03
CA SER A 189 2.19 -4.21 -9.78
C SER A 189 2.77 -5.62 -9.83
N SER A 190 2.81 -6.23 -11.02
CA SER A 190 3.15 -7.64 -11.20
C SER A 190 3.79 -8.04 -12.53
N ASP A 191 4.16 -7.07 -13.37
CA ASP A 191 4.86 -7.29 -14.64
C ASP A 191 6.25 -6.62 -14.67
N SER A 192 6.88 -6.38 -13.52
CA SER A 192 8.27 -5.90 -13.48
C SER A 192 9.24 -6.85 -14.22
N LYS A 193 10.45 -6.38 -14.54
CA LYS A 193 11.49 -7.24 -15.14
C LYS A 193 11.76 -8.47 -14.28
N TYR A 194 11.76 -8.31 -12.96
CA TYR A 194 11.91 -9.43 -12.03
C TYR A 194 10.73 -10.40 -12.09
N ASP A 195 9.48 -9.93 -12.18
CA ASP A 195 8.31 -10.80 -12.34
C ASP A 195 8.33 -11.57 -13.67
N ARG A 196 8.81 -10.94 -14.74
CA ARG A 196 9.04 -11.60 -16.03
C ARG A 196 10.16 -12.64 -15.92
N PHE A 197 11.24 -12.36 -15.20
CA PHE A 197 12.32 -13.32 -14.93
C PHE A 197 11.83 -14.56 -14.19
N LEU A 198 11.03 -14.38 -13.12
CA LEU A 198 10.45 -15.47 -12.34
C LEU A 198 9.52 -16.38 -13.16
N ARG A 199 8.88 -15.83 -14.20
CA ARG A 199 8.06 -16.59 -15.16
C ARG A 199 8.87 -17.19 -16.32
N GLY A 200 10.19 -17.04 -16.33
CA GLY A 200 11.06 -17.46 -17.44
C GLY A 200 10.88 -16.66 -18.73
N LYS A 201 10.28 -15.46 -18.64
CA LYS A 201 9.99 -14.56 -19.78
C LYS A 201 11.03 -13.46 -19.99
N ALA A 202 11.94 -13.27 -19.04
CA ALA A 202 13.05 -12.33 -19.13
C ALA A 202 14.33 -12.94 -18.56
N ARG A 203 15.47 -12.33 -18.86
CA ARG A 203 16.77 -12.63 -18.26
C ARG A 203 17.27 -11.42 -17.51
N LEU A 204 17.88 -11.65 -16.35
CA LEU A 204 18.66 -10.64 -15.66
C LEU A 204 20.03 -10.53 -16.34
N SER A 205 20.60 -9.31 -16.35
CA SER A 205 22.00 -9.10 -16.67
C SER A 205 22.89 -9.77 -15.62
N GLU A 206 24.19 -9.91 -15.90
CA GLU A 206 25.13 -10.46 -14.91
C GLU A 206 25.16 -9.63 -13.62
N GLN A 207 25.09 -8.29 -13.74
CA GLN A 207 25.05 -7.38 -12.60
C GLN A 207 23.74 -7.48 -11.81
N GLU A 208 22.59 -7.55 -12.49
CA GLU A 208 21.28 -7.72 -11.84
C GLU A 208 21.18 -9.08 -11.13
N GLU A 209 21.70 -10.15 -11.73
CA GLU A 209 21.73 -11.48 -11.12
C GLU A 209 22.71 -11.55 -9.93
N HIS A 210 23.84 -10.85 -10.01
CA HIS A 210 24.75 -10.69 -8.87
C HIS A 210 24.06 -9.93 -7.73
N GLY A 211 23.39 -8.81 -8.03
CA GLY A 211 22.59 -8.05 -7.08
C GLY A 211 21.51 -8.87 -6.41
N ARG A 212 20.76 -9.65 -7.20
CA ARG A 212 19.74 -10.57 -6.68
C ARG A 212 20.34 -11.57 -5.70
N LYS A 213 21.50 -12.14 -5.99
CA LYS A 213 22.17 -13.09 -5.07
C LYS A 213 22.60 -12.42 -3.78
N LEU A 214 23.19 -11.24 -3.85
CA LEU A 214 23.60 -10.46 -2.67
C LEU A 214 22.38 -10.09 -1.82
N PHE A 215 21.30 -9.63 -2.44
CA PHE A 215 20.05 -9.29 -1.77
C PHE A 215 19.47 -10.48 -1.00
N MET A 216 19.54 -11.67 -1.60
CA MET A 216 19.00 -12.93 -1.05
C MET A 216 19.94 -13.62 -0.05
N ALA A 217 21.16 -13.08 0.16
CA ALA A 217 22.16 -13.69 1.01
C ALA A 217 22.26 -12.96 2.36
N HIS A 218 22.12 -13.72 3.43
CA HIS A 218 22.59 -13.36 4.75
C HIS A 218 24.13 -13.50 4.77
N PRO A 219 24.90 -12.45 5.12
CA PRO A 219 26.35 -12.54 5.15
C PRO A 219 26.83 -13.51 6.23
N ASP A 220 27.73 -14.43 5.90
CA ASP A 220 28.33 -15.37 6.85
C ASP A 220 29.85 -15.44 6.65
N THR A 221 30.55 -14.75 7.54
CA THR A 221 32.01 -14.64 7.53
C THR A 221 32.72 -15.97 7.80
N LYS A 222 32.05 -16.96 8.44
CA LYS A 222 32.64 -18.28 8.73
C LYS A 222 32.81 -19.11 7.46
N VAL A 223 31.93 -18.91 6.48
CA VAL A 223 31.97 -19.60 5.18
C VAL A 223 32.33 -18.67 4.02
N SER A 224 32.74 -17.43 4.32
CA SER A 224 33.07 -16.40 3.32
C SER A 224 31.93 -16.12 2.34
N LEU A 225 30.68 -16.21 2.82
CA LEU A 225 29.50 -15.81 2.06
C LEU A 225 29.26 -14.31 2.25
N ARG A 226 29.29 -13.56 1.16
CA ARG A 226 28.96 -12.14 1.16
C ARG A 226 27.48 -11.93 0.84
N GLY A 227 26.85 -10.91 1.41
CA GLY A 227 25.42 -10.66 1.28
C GLY A 227 24.99 -9.30 1.80
N GLY A 228 23.80 -8.86 1.40
CA GLY A 228 23.20 -7.59 1.82
C GLY A 228 22.21 -7.72 2.98
N ASN A 229 21.94 -8.95 3.43
CA ASN A 229 20.92 -9.28 4.44
C ASN A 229 19.49 -8.76 4.16
N CYS A 230 19.23 -8.30 2.94
CA CYS A 230 18.01 -7.56 2.61
C CYS A 230 16.78 -8.45 2.74
N ILE A 231 16.90 -9.71 2.31
CA ILE A 231 15.80 -10.68 2.30
C ILE A 231 15.28 -11.01 3.69
N ASP A 232 16.04 -10.84 4.78
CA ASP A 232 15.57 -11.20 6.12
C ASP A 232 14.43 -10.28 6.58
N CYS A 233 14.46 -9.02 6.16
CA CYS A 233 13.36 -8.06 6.35
C CYS A 233 12.43 -8.01 5.12
N HIS A 234 13.01 -8.08 3.91
CA HIS A 234 12.33 -7.98 2.62
C HIS A 234 12.04 -9.36 1.97
N SER A 235 11.67 -10.36 2.79
CA SER A 235 11.51 -11.80 2.42
C SER A 235 10.30 -12.16 1.56
N GLN A 236 9.17 -11.49 1.75
CA GLN A 236 7.96 -11.71 0.97
C GLN A 236 7.99 -10.83 -0.28
N PHE A 237 7.36 -11.25 -1.38
CA PHE A 237 7.30 -10.48 -2.64
C PHE A 237 6.76 -9.04 -2.52
N LEU A 238 6.22 -8.67 -1.35
CA LEU A 238 5.46 -7.47 -1.04
C LEU A 238 5.75 -6.89 0.37
N THR A 239 6.86 -7.24 1.02
CA THR A 239 7.11 -7.11 2.49
C THR A 239 6.48 -5.95 3.26
N SER A 240 6.15 -6.11 4.55
CA SER A 240 6.65 -7.08 5.53
C SER A 240 5.60 -7.83 6.35
N GLY A 241 6.02 -8.99 6.89
CA GLY A 241 5.44 -9.61 8.08
C GLY A 241 4.52 -10.81 7.91
N PHE A 242 4.56 -11.76 8.86
CA PHE A 242 3.54 -12.80 8.98
C PHE A 242 2.22 -12.18 9.50
N ARG A 243 1.07 -12.76 9.13
CA ARG A 243 -0.27 -12.23 9.49
C ARG A 243 -0.52 -12.16 11.00
N ASP A 244 0.18 -12.97 11.79
CA ASP A 244 -0.17 -13.25 13.18
C ASP A 244 0.72 -12.53 14.23
N ALA A 245 1.58 -11.60 13.80
CA ALA A 245 2.49 -10.89 14.70
C ALA A 245 2.84 -9.48 14.17
N LEU A 246 3.37 -8.63 15.07
CA LEU A 246 4.03 -7.36 14.72
C LEU A 246 5.39 -7.58 14.00
N ASP A 247 5.66 -8.81 13.57
CA ASP A 247 6.79 -9.19 12.73
C ASP A 247 6.69 -8.42 11.43
N GLY A 248 7.69 -7.60 11.07
CA GLY A 248 7.61 -6.71 9.91
C GLY A 248 7.65 -5.23 10.27
N PHE A 249 7.68 -4.91 11.56
CA PHE A 249 8.13 -3.62 12.06
C PHE A 249 9.56 -3.77 12.60
N SER A 250 10.43 -2.81 12.28
CA SER A 250 11.84 -2.89 12.67
C SER A 250 12.42 -1.49 12.83
N ASN A 251 13.41 -1.35 13.72
CA ASN A 251 14.31 -0.21 13.76
C ASN A 251 15.56 -0.56 12.94
N ASN A 252 15.85 0.22 11.89
CA ASN A 252 16.99 0.03 11.00
C ASN A 252 18.18 0.95 11.33
N GLY A 253 18.19 1.57 12.51
CA GLY A 253 19.33 2.34 13.03
C GLY A 253 19.49 3.72 12.43
N LEU A 254 18.40 4.39 12.06
CA LEU A 254 18.43 5.76 11.51
C LEU A 254 18.83 6.81 12.55
N ASP A 255 18.41 6.62 13.81
CA ASP A 255 18.47 7.65 14.85
C ASP A 255 18.98 7.09 16.18
N SER A 256 19.51 7.98 17.03
CA SER A 256 19.95 7.66 18.39
C SER A 256 18.76 7.54 19.35
N ASP A 257 18.94 6.91 20.52
CA ASP A 257 17.86 6.76 21.52
C ASP A 257 17.15 8.06 21.91
N GLY A 258 17.88 9.18 21.86
CA GLY A 258 17.36 10.52 22.16
C GLY A 258 16.46 11.10 21.07
N ASP A 259 16.67 10.69 19.81
CA ASP A 259 16.00 11.23 18.63
C ASP A 259 15.01 10.24 18.00
N LEU A 260 15.02 8.96 18.43
CA LEU A 260 14.12 7.94 17.91
C LEU A 260 12.65 8.38 18.08
N PRO A 261 11.87 8.41 16.98
CA PRO A 261 10.43 8.60 17.06
C PRO A 261 9.76 7.38 17.73
N ASP A 262 8.53 7.56 18.19
CA ASP A 262 7.81 6.48 18.86
C ASP A 262 7.53 5.30 17.91
N GLY A 263 7.19 5.57 16.65
CA GLY A 263 6.84 4.55 15.67
C GLY A 263 5.73 3.62 16.20
N LEU A 264 5.92 2.31 16.06
CA LEU A 264 4.98 1.29 16.55
C LEU A 264 4.71 1.38 18.06
N MET A 265 5.62 1.94 18.88
CA MET A 265 5.37 2.14 20.31
C MET A 265 4.14 3.02 20.56
N ALA A 266 3.83 3.98 19.69
CA ALA A 266 2.64 4.83 19.82
C ALA A 266 1.34 4.00 19.80
N VAL A 267 1.36 2.83 19.15
CA VAL A 267 0.22 1.90 19.06
C VAL A 267 0.23 0.89 20.19
N THR A 268 1.40 0.38 20.58
CA THR A 268 1.50 -0.76 21.53
C THR A 268 1.73 -0.35 22.98
N GLY A 269 2.28 0.84 23.22
CA GLY A 269 2.77 1.29 24.51
C GLY A 269 3.99 0.50 25.03
N ASN A 270 4.59 -0.38 24.22
CA ASN A 270 5.75 -1.18 24.62
C ASN A 270 7.06 -0.44 24.26
N PRO A 271 7.90 -0.05 25.24
CA PRO A 271 9.17 0.63 24.97
C PRO A 271 10.11 -0.12 24.03
N ALA A 272 10.04 -1.47 23.98
CA ALA A 272 10.84 -2.27 23.06
C ALA A 272 10.46 -2.08 21.57
N HIS A 273 9.34 -1.41 21.27
CA HIS A 273 8.91 -1.10 19.91
C HIS A 273 9.21 0.36 19.52
N LYS A 274 9.97 1.11 20.33
CA LYS A 274 10.34 2.49 20.00
C LYS A 274 11.20 2.51 18.73
N GLY A 275 10.89 3.40 17.79
CA GLY A 275 11.61 3.50 16.52
C GLY A 275 11.30 2.38 15.52
N PHE A 276 10.34 1.51 15.82
CA PHE A 276 9.95 0.44 14.89
C PHE A 276 8.99 1.00 13.86
N PHE A 277 9.38 0.87 12.59
CA PHE A 277 8.53 1.21 11.46
C PHE A 277 8.28 0.01 10.58
N LYS A 278 7.15 0.03 9.88
CA LYS A 278 6.78 -0.98 8.90
C LYS A 278 7.88 -1.06 7.85
N VAL A 279 8.46 -2.24 7.68
CA VAL A 279 9.38 -2.56 6.58
C VAL A 279 8.57 -2.55 5.28
N PRO A 280 8.82 -1.61 4.34
CA PRO A 280 7.97 -1.43 3.18
C PRO A 280 8.21 -2.49 2.10
N THR A 281 7.32 -2.54 1.12
CA THR A 281 7.55 -3.25 -0.14
C THR A 281 8.67 -2.54 -0.92
N LEU A 282 9.51 -3.31 -1.61
CA LEU A 282 10.53 -2.75 -2.52
C LEU A 282 10.09 -2.75 -3.99
N ARG A 283 8.84 -3.12 -4.27
CA ARG A 283 8.30 -2.98 -5.63
C ARG A 283 8.19 -1.51 -5.99
N ASN A 284 8.61 -1.19 -7.22
CA ASN A 284 8.69 0.18 -7.71
C ASN A 284 9.61 1.11 -6.89
N ILE A 285 10.49 0.58 -6.02
CA ILE A 285 11.34 1.41 -5.14
C ILE A 285 12.21 2.42 -5.92
N ALA A 286 12.58 2.09 -7.16
CA ALA A 286 13.37 2.99 -8.00
C ALA A 286 12.63 4.26 -8.46
N VAL A 287 11.30 4.36 -8.25
CA VAL A 287 10.47 5.50 -8.66
C VAL A 287 9.68 6.12 -7.50
N THR A 288 10.03 5.78 -6.26
CA THR A 288 9.37 6.26 -5.04
C THR A 288 10.33 6.99 -4.11
N ALA A 289 11.35 7.64 -4.67
CA ALA A 289 12.22 8.53 -3.89
C ALA A 289 11.40 9.75 -3.41
N PRO A 290 11.76 10.37 -2.28
CA PRO A 290 12.84 9.97 -1.37
C PRO A 290 12.45 8.82 -0.42
N TYR A 291 13.41 8.32 0.36
CA TYR A 291 13.33 7.05 1.09
C TYR A 291 13.34 7.21 2.61
N MET A 292 12.92 6.13 3.28
CA MET A 292 12.64 6.02 4.73
C MET A 292 11.30 6.65 5.14
N HIS A 293 10.94 6.51 6.41
CA HIS A 293 9.66 7.00 6.93
C HIS A 293 9.57 8.54 6.91
N ASP A 294 10.70 9.24 6.87
CA ASP A 294 10.79 10.70 6.88
C ASP A 294 11.43 11.29 5.60
N GLY A 295 11.70 10.43 4.61
CA GLY A 295 12.21 10.86 3.32
C GLY A 295 13.63 11.45 3.34
N ARG A 296 14.47 11.13 4.33
CA ARG A 296 15.79 11.76 4.48
C ARG A 296 16.84 11.37 3.44
N PHE A 297 16.58 10.34 2.63
CA PHE A 297 17.50 9.87 1.57
C PHE A 297 16.89 10.06 0.19
N GLU A 298 17.57 10.77 -0.69
CA GLU A 298 17.11 11.11 -2.04
C GLU A 298 17.39 9.98 -3.05
N THR A 299 18.38 9.12 -2.76
CA THR A 299 18.87 8.10 -3.70
C THR A 299 18.99 6.73 -3.05
N LEU A 300 18.93 5.67 -3.87
CA LEU A 300 19.19 4.30 -3.40
C LEU A 300 20.63 4.14 -2.94
N GLU A 301 21.57 4.93 -3.48
CA GLU A 301 22.95 5.01 -3.01
C GLU A 301 23.01 5.48 -1.56
N GLU A 302 22.30 6.56 -1.19
CA GLU A 302 22.25 7.03 0.20
C GLU A 302 21.60 6.01 1.14
N VAL A 303 20.57 5.29 0.67
CA VAL A 303 20.01 4.15 1.41
C VAL A 303 21.05 3.05 1.63
N MET A 304 21.84 2.73 0.60
CA MET A 304 22.89 1.72 0.72
C MET A 304 24.04 2.19 1.60
N ASP A 305 24.43 3.47 1.55
CA ASP A 305 25.43 4.06 2.43
C ASP A 305 25.02 3.95 3.91
N HIS A 306 23.72 4.17 4.20
CA HIS A 306 23.14 3.95 5.53
C HIS A 306 23.36 2.52 6.02
N TYR A 307 22.95 1.52 5.24
CA TYR A 307 23.13 0.12 5.63
C TYR A 307 24.60 -0.34 5.62
N ASN A 308 25.45 0.31 4.81
CA ASN A 308 26.84 -0.08 4.68
C ASN A 308 27.68 0.35 5.88
N ASP A 309 27.55 1.62 6.29
CA ASP A 309 28.42 2.26 7.29
C ASP A 309 27.69 3.31 8.16
N GLY A 310 26.42 3.62 7.90
CA GLY A 310 25.65 4.69 8.56
C GLY A 310 24.78 4.28 9.75
N ILE A 311 24.81 3.01 10.17
CA ILE A 311 23.96 2.51 11.25
C ILE A 311 24.28 3.21 12.58
N VAL A 312 23.26 3.84 13.16
CA VAL A 312 23.26 4.38 14.52
C VAL A 312 22.75 3.32 15.48
N VAL A 313 23.57 2.96 16.47
CA VAL A 313 23.18 1.98 17.50
C VAL A 313 22.27 2.64 18.53
N SER A 314 21.14 1.99 18.79
CA SER A 314 20.12 2.37 19.78
C SER A 314 19.66 1.13 20.55
N ASP A 315 19.00 1.30 21.69
CA ASP A 315 18.53 0.22 22.57
C ASP A 315 17.56 -0.75 21.87
N THR A 316 16.80 -0.26 20.88
CA THR A 316 15.83 -1.06 20.11
C THR A 316 16.35 -1.46 18.73
N LEU A 317 17.64 -1.28 18.41
CA LEU A 317 18.16 -1.64 17.08
C LEU A 317 17.91 -3.13 16.78
N SER A 318 17.44 -3.41 15.56
CA SER A 318 17.11 -4.76 15.14
C SER A 318 18.33 -5.69 15.21
N PRO A 319 18.21 -6.89 15.83
CA PRO A 319 19.26 -7.90 15.82
C PRO A 319 19.71 -8.28 14.40
N LEU A 320 18.79 -8.28 13.43
CA LEU A 320 19.09 -8.56 12.01
C LEU A 320 20.04 -7.51 11.40
N ILE A 321 20.06 -6.28 11.91
CA ILE A 321 21.01 -5.25 11.47
C ILE A 321 22.33 -5.40 12.22
N LEU A 322 22.29 -5.72 13.52
CA LEU A 322 23.49 -5.92 14.34
C LEU A 322 24.37 -7.08 13.86
N GLU A 323 23.76 -8.14 13.33
CA GLU A 323 24.50 -9.34 12.90
C GLU A 323 24.92 -9.30 11.42
N ALA A 324 24.44 -8.33 10.64
CA ALA A 324 24.68 -8.24 9.21
C ALA A 324 26.03 -7.58 8.90
N ASP A 325 27.06 -8.41 8.71
CA ASP A 325 28.44 -7.93 8.52
C ASP A 325 29.24 -8.81 7.55
N ASN A 326 29.82 -8.22 6.51
CA ASN A 326 30.66 -8.93 5.54
C ASN A 326 32.15 -8.99 5.95
N ALA A 327 32.56 -8.44 7.08
CA ALA A 327 33.94 -8.45 7.57
C ALA A 327 34.16 -9.45 8.72
N PRO A 328 35.18 -10.32 8.64
CA PRO A 328 35.46 -11.34 9.67
C PRO A 328 35.99 -10.76 10.99
N GLU A 329 36.59 -9.57 10.92
CA GLU A 329 36.97 -8.78 12.09
C GLU A 329 35.89 -7.73 12.30
N ALA A 330 34.86 -8.05 13.09
CA ALA A 330 33.94 -7.05 13.63
C ALA A 330 34.76 -6.10 14.52
N GLY A 331 35.45 -5.16 13.88
CA GLY A 331 36.29 -4.17 14.52
C GLY A 331 35.42 -3.32 15.44
N GLN A 332 35.69 -3.43 16.73
CA GLN A 332 35.23 -2.61 17.85
C GLN A 332 34.51 -1.31 17.42
N GLY A 333 33.18 -1.35 17.34
CA GLY A 333 32.33 -0.17 17.48
C GLY A 333 31.53 0.31 16.27
N THR A 334 31.66 -0.28 15.07
CA THR A 334 30.83 0.12 13.91
C THR A 334 29.97 -1.05 13.42
N VAL A 335 28.66 -0.84 13.27
CA VAL A 335 27.69 -1.79 12.72
C VAL A 335 27.44 -1.43 11.26
N GLY A 336 27.39 -2.42 10.36
CA GLY A 336 27.14 -2.18 8.94
C GLY A 336 27.58 -3.32 8.05
N LEU A 337 27.05 -3.34 6.82
CA LEU A 337 27.26 -4.43 5.88
C LEU A 337 28.70 -4.51 5.36
N ARG A 338 29.42 -3.39 5.19
CA ARG A 338 30.78 -3.36 4.59
C ARG A 338 30.88 -4.07 3.24
N MET A 339 29.90 -3.82 2.39
CA MET A 339 29.87 -4.16 0.97
C MET A 339 30.87 -3.29 0.19
N THR A 340 31.36 -3.85 -0.91
CA THR A 340 32.17 -3.11 -1.88
C THR A 340 31.29 -2.24 -2.78
N PRO A 341 31.85 -1.18 -3.43
CA PRO A 341 31.08 -0.36 -4.36
C PRO A 341 30.40 -1.16 -5.48
N ASP A 342 31.07 -2.18 -6.02
CA ASP A 342 30.52 -3.04 -7.08
C ASP A 342 29.32 -3.87 -6.59
N GLU A 343 29.34 -4.31 -5.33
CA GLU A 343 28.24 -5.05 -4.71
C GLU A 343 27.03 -4.16 -4.43
N VAL A 344 27.26 -2.93 -3.93
CA VAL A 344 26.23 -1.91 -3.75
C VAL A 344 25.53 -1.62 -5.09
N GLN A 345 26.32 -1.34 -6.13
CA GLN A 345 25.78 -1.08 -7.47
C GLN A 345 25.06 -2.30 -8.06
N SER A 346 25.50 -3.52 -7.73
CA SER A 346 24.80 -4.73 -8.14
C SER A 346 23.41 -4.83 -7.47
N ILE A 347 23.31 -4.58 -6.16
CA ILE A 347 22.01 -4.55 -5.45
C ILE A 347 21.10 -3.48 -6.04
N ILE A 348 21.60 -2.26 -6.26
CA ILE A 348 20.80 -1.18 -6.87
C ILE A 348 20.30 -1.59 -8.26
N ALA A 349 21.16 -2.18 -9.10
CA ALA A 349 20.75 -2.72 -10.40
C ALA A 349 19.63 -3.76 -10.26
N PHE A 350 19.68 -4.62 -9.25
CA PHE A 350 18.59 -5.55 -8.95
C PHE A 350 17.31 -4.83 -8.50
N LEU A 351 17.38 -3.82 -7.63
CA LEU A 351 16.21 -3.05 -7.18
C LEU A 351 15.48 -2.37 -8.34
N HIS A 352 16.21 -1.86 -9.34
CA HIS A 352 15.60 -1.33 -10.58
C HIS A 352 14.79 -2.37 -11.37
N THR A 353 15.07 -3.68 -11.21
CA THR A 353 14.29 -4.73 -11.87
C THR A 353 12.89 -4.93 -11.25
N LEU A 354 12.63 -4.32 -10.09
CA LEU A 354 11.37 -4.38 -9.35
C LEU A 354 10.35 -3.33 -9.79
N THR A 355 10.70 -2.47 -10.75
CA THR A 355 9.81 -1.46 -11.33
C THR A 355 8.91 -2.07 -12.41
N ASP A 356 7.62 -1.79 -12.31
CA ASP A 356 6.59 -2.18 -13.28
C ASP A 356 6.13 -0.96 -14.08
N GLU A 357 6.67 -0.78 -15.28
CA GLU A 357 6.38 0.36 -16.15
C GLU A 357 4.90 0.44 -16.58
N ASP A 358 4.24 -0.72 -16.72
CA ASP A 358 2.82 -0.77 -17.08
C ASP A 358 1.98 -0.25 -15.92
N PHE A 359 2.33 -0.57 -14.67
CA PHE A 359 1.64 -0.08 -13.47
C PHE A 359 1.63 1.47 -13.37
N LEU A 360 2.74 2.11 -13.72
CA LEU A 360 2.92 3.57 -13.64
C LEU A 360 2.05 4.36 -14.63
N THR A 361 1.53 3.70 -15.67
CA THR A 361 0.77 4.33 -16.75
C THR A 361 -0.55 3.62 -17.08
N ASN A 362 -0.91 2.57 -16.34
CA ASN A 362 -2.11 1.78 -16.60
C ASN A 362 -3.38 2.64 -16.52
N THR A 363 -4.09 2.73 -17.65
CA THR A 363 -5.33 3.53 -17.78
C THR A 363 -6.48 3.00 -16.92
N GLN A 364 -6.38 1.78 -16.38
CA GLN A 364 -7.34 1.27 -15.40
C GLN A 364 -7.20 1.97 -14.04
N PHE A 365 -6.02 2.52 -13.72
CA PHE A 365 -5.76 3.20 -12.46
C PHE A 365 -5.66 4.71 -12.58
N SER A 366 -5.64 5.27 -13.79
CA SER A 366 -5.46 6.71 -14.04
C SER A 366 -6.64 7.56 -13.57
N ASN A 367 -6.45 8.88 -13.56
CA ASN A 367 -7.51 9.83 -13.22
C ASN A 367 -8.74 9.66 -14.14
N PRO A 368 -9.93 9.26 -13.64
CA PRO A 368 -11.11 9.07 -14.49
C PRO A 368 -11.77 10.38 -14.94
N PHE A 369 -11.33 11.54 -14.43
CA PHE A 369 -11.81 12.85 -14.83
C PHE A 369 -11.04 13.44 -16.03
N GLU A 370 -9.87 12.87 -16.34
CA GLU A 370 -9.14 13.14 -17.56
C GLU A 370 -9.59 12.11 -18.58
N GLY A 371 -10.22 12.56 -19.68
CA GLY A 371 -10.68 11.64 -20.73
C GLY A 371 -9.49 10.85 -21.31
N ASP A 372 -9.75 9.62 -21.77
CA ASP A 372 -8.75 8.81 -22.49
C ASP A 372 -8.27 9.60 -23.72
N SER A 373 -7.10 10.24 -23.63
CA SER A 373 -6.51 11.06 -24.69
C SER A 373 -5.94 10.22 -25.82
#